data_AF-A0A5N4DZZ5-F1
#
_entry.id   AF-A0A5N4DZZ5-F1
#
_cell.length_a   1.000
_cell.length_b   1.000
_cell.length_c   1.000
_cell.angle_alpha   90.00
_cell.angle_beta   90.00
_cell.angle_gamma   90.00
#
_symmetry.space_group_name_H-M   'P 1'
#
loop_
_entity.id
_entity.type
_entity.pdbx_description
1 polymer ?
#
loop_
_entity_poly.entity_id
_entity_poly.type
_entity_poly.pdbx_seq_one_letter_code
_entity_poly.pdbx_strand_id
1 'polypeptide(L)'
;MRASKGKMRNRCRIQCRGPCIIYNEDNGIIKAFRNIPGITLLNISKLNILKLAPGGHVGHFCIWTESAFCKLDELYGTWRKAACLKSNYNLPTHKMLGTDLMIQLHSPKHEMEELNLGCGFLYVPSIWLP
;
A
#
# COMPACT_ATOMS: atom_id res chain seq x y z
N MET A 1 7.37 -23.08 20.01
CA MET A 1 6.53 -24.30 19.90
C MET A 1 5.06 -23.87 19.89
N ARG A 2 4.19 -24.45 19.05
CA ARG A 2 2.74 -24.12 19.03
C ARG A 2 2.10 -24.60 20.33
N ALA A 3 1.38 -23.72 21.01
CA ALA A 3 0.56 -24.09 22.16
C ALA A 3 -0.61 -24.98 21.72
N SER A 4 -1.11 -25.84 22.61
CA SER A 4 -2.31 -26.70 22.48
C SER A 4 -2.18 -28.04 21.73
N LYS A 5 -3.31 -28.77 21.68
CA LYS A 5 -3.54 -30.03 20.94
C LYS A 5 -3.20 -29.94 19.45
N GLY A 6 -3.06 -28.74 18.88
CA GLY A 6 -2.58 -28.55 17.50
C GLY A 6 -1.18 -29.15 17.25
N LYS A 7 -0.37 -29.32 18.31
CA LYS A 7 0.92 -30.01 18.25
C LYS A 7 0.77 -31.47 17.77
N MET A 8 -0.26 -32.20 18.22
CA MET A 8 -0.48 -33.60 17.79
C MET A 8 -0.98 -33.72 16.35
N ARG A 9 -1.37 -32.61 15.70
CA ARG A 9 -1.94 -32.58 14.34
C ARG A 9 -0.94 -32.08 13.29
N ASN A 10 0.35 -32.39 13.45
CA ASN A 10 1.44 -32.00 12.53
C ASN A 10 1.60 -30.48 12.29
N ARG A 11 1.16 -29.64 13.25
CA ARG A 11 1.30 -28.17 13.22
C ARG A 11 2.05 -27.63 14.43
N CYS A 12 3.10 -28.34 14.85
CA CYS A 12 3.86 -28.05 16.08
C CYS A 12 4.64 -26.74 16.07
N ARG A 13 4.99 -26.21 14.89
CA ARG A 13 5.88 -25.05 14.75
C ARG A 13 5.08 -23.82 14.31
N ILE A 14 5.38 -22.69 14.92
CA ILE A 14 4.92 -21.37 14.52
C ILE A 14 6.17 -20.63 14.05
N GLN A 15 6.08 -19.96 12.92
CA GLN A 15 7.12 -19.10 12.37
C GLN A 15 6.50 -17.75 12.05
N CYS A 16 7.21 -16.67 12.39
CA CYS A 16 6.88 -15.35 11.91
C CYS A 16 7.08 -15.28 10.39
N ARG A 17 6.33 -14.39 9.73
CA ARG A 17 6.56 -14.09 8.30
C ARG A 17 7.70 -13.10 8.20
N GLY A 18 8.69 -13.44 7.38
CA GLY A 18 9.82 -12.59 7.05
C GLY A 18 9.55 -11.82 5.75
N PRO A 19 10.61 -11.39 5.04
CA PRO A 19 10.45 -10.65 3.79
C PRO A 19 9.78 -11.48 2.70
N CYS A 20 9.09 -10.78 1.81
CA CYS A 20 8.62 -11.29 0.55
C CYS A 20 9.56 -10.85 -0.58
N ILE A 21 10.08 -11.79 -1.36
CA ILE A 21 10.92 -11.51 -2.52
C ILE A 21 10.08 -11.76 -3.78
N ILE A 22 9.95 -10.72 -4.60
CA ILE A 22 9.18 -10.74 -5.82
C ILE A 22 10.12 -10.71 -7.02
N TYR A 23 10.00 -11.72 -7.87
CA TYR A 23 10.85 -11.93 -9.05
C TYR A 23 9.99 -12.20 -10.30
N ASN A 24 10.59 -12.06 -11.48
CA ASN A 24 9.96 -12.41 -12.75
C ASN A 24 10.36 -13.81 -13.23
N GLU A 25 11.67 -14.06 -13.32
CA GLU A 25 12.27 -15.29 -13.84
C GLU A 25 13.05 -16.03 -12.75
N ASP A 26 12.98 -17.36 -12.75
CA ASP A 26 13.70 -18.19 -11.79
C ASP A 26 15.09 -18.56 -12.32
N ASN A 27 16.07 -17.71 -12.02
CA ASN A 27 17.49 -17.98 -12.30
C ASN A 27 18.18 -18.64 -11.08
N GLY A 28 17.49 -19.57 -10.41
CA GLY A 28 17.99 -20.24 -9.20
C GLY A 28 17.66 -19.53 -7.89
N ILE A 29 16.88 -18.44 -7.94
CA ILE A 29 16.40 -17.69 -6.78
C ILE A 29 15.63 -18.63 -5.83
N ILE A 30 14.80 -19.52 -6.37
CA ILE A 30 14.04 -20.45 -5.55
C ILE A 30 14.98 -21.38 -4.77
N LYS A 31 16.04 -21.88 -5.40
CA LYS A 31 16.99 -22.78 -4.75
C LYS A 31 17.80 -22.06 -3.66
N ALA A 32 18.15 -20.80 -3.89
CA ALA A 32 18.91 -19.98 -2.93
C ALA A 32 18.10 -19.66 -1.68
N PHE A 33 16.84 -19.23 -1.83
CA PHE A 33 16.05 -18.71 -0.72
C PHE A 33 15.11 -19.73 -0.04
N ARG A 34 14.87 -20.91 -0.63
CA ARG A 34 13.90 -21.90 -0.10
C ARG A 34 14.20 -22.40 1.31
N ASN A 35 15.48 -22.41 1.73
CA ASN A 35 15.88 -22.97 3.03
C ASN A 35 15.96 -21.92 4.14
N ILE A 36 15.74 -20.64 3.81
CA ILE A 36 15.76 -19.59 4.81
C ILE A 36 14.35 -19.50 5.44
N PRO A 37 14.23 -19.69 6.77
CA PRO A 37 12.92 -19.71 7.42
C PRO A 37 12.24 -18.34 7.34
N GLY A 38 10.93 -18.34 7.11
CA GLY A 38 10.10 -17.13 7.11
C GLY A 38 10.09 -16.34 5.79
N ILE A 39 11.04 -16.57 4.88
CA ILE A 39 11.05 -15.92 3.56
C ILE A 39 9.92 -16.44 2.69
N THR A 40 9.30 -15.54 1.93
CA THR A 40 8.28 -15.89 0.93
C THR A 40 8.71 -15.47 -0.46
N LEU A 41 8.59 -16.40 -1.41
CA LEU A 41 8.92 -16.17 -2.81
C LEU A 41 7.62 -16.02 -3.63
N LEU A 42 7.58 -14.98 -4.47
CA LEU A 42 6.46 -14.64 -5.33
C LEU A 42 6.91 -14.32 -6.75
N ASN A 43 6.17 -14.84 -7.74
CA ASN A 43 6.34 -14.45 -9.13
C ASN A 43 5.42 -13.27 -9.44
N ILE A 44 5.92 -12.23 -10.11
CA ILE A 44 5.16 -11.04 -10.52
C ILE A 44 3.93 -11.37 -11.39
N SER A 45 4.03 -12.40 -12.22
CA SER A 45 2.92 -12.80 -13.10
C SER A 45 1.78 -13.48 -12.32
N LYS A 46 2.07 -13.96 -11.11
CA LYS A 46 1.15 -14.74 -10.25
C LYS A 46 1.22 -14.23 -8.80
N LEU A 47 1.00 -12.93 -8.61
CA LEU A 47 0.92 -12.34 -7.28
C LEU A 47 -0.29 -12.89 -6.51
N ASN A 48 -0.03 -13.42 -5.31
CA ASN A 48 -1.06 -13.99 -4.43
C ASN A 48 -1.27 -13.10 -3.21
N ILE A 49 -2.51 -12.69 -2.99
CA ILE A 49 -2.94 -11.84 -1.87
C ILE A 49 -2.62 -12.50 -0.51
N LEU A 50 -2.75 -13.82 -0.38
CA LEU A 50 -2.48 -14.53 0.87
C LEU A 50 -1.02 -14.44 1.32
N LYS A 51 -0.11 -14.28 0.35
CA LYS A 51 1.32 -14.10 0.60
C LYS A 51 1.70 -12.63 0.72
N LEU A 52 1.00 -11.72 0.04
CA LEU A 52 1.24 -10.29 0.12
C LEU A 52 0.66 -9.65 1.40
N ALA A 53 -0.47 -10.16 1.89
CA ALA A 53 -1.15 -9.70 3.10
C ALA A 53 -1.43 -10.89 4.03
N PRO A 54 -0.38 -11.46 4.66
CA PRO A 54 -0.54 -12.62 5.53
C PRO A 54 -1.43 -12.27 6.74
N GLY A 55 -2.48 -13.05 6.96
CA GLY A 55 -3.44 -12.79 8.04
C GLY A 55 -4.37 -11.59 7.81
N GLY A 56 -4.39 -11.03 6.61
CA GLY A 56 -5.25 -9.90 6.25
C GLY A 56 -4.68 -8.52 6.61
N HIS A 57 -3.43 -8.44 7.05
CA HIS A 57 -2.76 -7.17 7.32
C HIS A 57 -2.02 -6.67 6.08
N VAL A 58 -2.16 -5.37 5.77
CA VAL A 58 -1.40 -4.70 4.70
C VAL A 58 0.01 -4.32 5.20
N GLY A 59 0.95 -4.13 4.27
CA GLY A 59 2.32 -3.71 4.61
C GLY A 59 3.30 -4.86 4.88
N HIS A 60 3.28 -5.90 4.05
CA HIS A 60 4.31 -6.94 4.09
C HIS A 60 5.61 -6.41 3.48
N PHE A 61 6.73 -6.62 4.17
CA PHE A 61 8.03 -6.15 3.72
C PHE A 61 8.44 -6.85 2.42
N CYS A 62 8.39 -6.13 1.30
CA CYS A 62 8.62 -6.68 -0.05
C CYS A 62 9.95 -6.18 -0.63
N ILE A 63 10.75 -7.12 -1.15
CA ILE A 63 11.99 -6.90 -1.89
C ILE A 63 11.72 -7.23 -3.34
N TRP A 64 12.02 -6.28 -4.22
CA TRP A 64 11.73 -6.37 -5.65
C TRP A 64 13.02 -6.53 -6.45
N THR A 65 13.02 -7.43 -7.44
CA THR A 65 14.04 -7.41 -8.49
C THR A 65 13.67 -6.34 -9.52
N GLU A 66 14.68 -5.73 -10.14
CA GLU A 66 14.49 -4.72 -11.20
C GLU A 66 13.52 -5.20 -12.29
N SER A 67 13.76 -6.40 -12.83
CA SER A 67 12.91 -6.99 -13.88
C SER A 67 11.46 -7.21 -13.44
N ALA A 68 11.21 -7.49 -12.16
CA ALA A 68 9.86 -7.62 -11.63
C ALA A 68 9.18 -6.26 -11.51
N PHE A 69 9.95 -5.23 -11.15
CA PHE A 69 9.43 -3.86 -11.04
C PHE A 69 9.03 -3.30 -12.42
N CYS A 70 9.87 -3.47 -13.44
CA CYS A 70 9.54 -3.05 -14.81
C CYS A 70 8.28 -3.74 -15.34
N LYS A 71 8.14 -5.06 -15.11
CA LYS A 71 6.99 -5.84 -15.58
C LYS A 71 5.68 -5.49 -14.87
N LEU A 72 5.74 -4.88 -13.68
CA LEU A 72 4.55 -4.46 -12.94
C LEU A 72 3.76 -3.39 -13.72
N ASP A 73 4.47 -2.43 -14.31
CA ASP A 73 3.86 -1.36 -15.10
C ASP A 73 3.17 -1.91 -16.36
N GLU A 74 3.75 -2.93 -17.00
CA GLU A 74 3.10 -3.60 -18.14
C GLU A 74 1.87 -4.42 -17.74
N LEU A 75 1.88 -4.97 -16.52
CA LEU A 75 0.85 -5.90 -16.03
C LEU A 75 -0.39 -5.17 -15.53
N TYR A 76 -0.22 -4.06 -14.82
CA TYR A 76 -1.32 -3.27 -14.26
C TYR A 76 -1.58 -1.97 -15.03
N GLY A 77 -0.58 -1.40 -15.69
CA GLY A 77 -0.66 -0.09 -16.34
C GLY A 77 -0.59 1.06 -15.35
N THR A 78 -0.84 2.26 -15.88
CA THR A 78 -1.00 3.50 -15.09
C THR A 78 -2.41 4.05 -15.31
N TRP A 79 -2.82 5.06 -14.55
CA TRP A 79 -4.10 5.73 -14.82
C TRP A 79 -4.21 6.34 -16.24
N ARG A 80 -3.07 6.57 -16.92
CA ARG A 80 -3.03 7.11 -18.29
C ARG A 80 -2.89 6.04 -19.37
N LYS A 81 -2.24 4.92 -19.06
CA LYS A 81 -1.91 3.84 -20.01
C LYS A 81 -2.52 2.53 -19.52
N ALA A 82 -3.38 1.93 -20.35
CA ALA A 82 -3.99 0.65 -20.06
C ALA A 82 -2.94 -0.48 -19.93
N ALA A 83 -3.28 -1.52 -19.16
CA ALA A 83 -2.45 -2.71 -19.01
C ALA A 83 -2.27 -3.44 -20.35
N CYS A 84 -1.04 -3.89 -20.63
CA CYS A 84 -0.73 -4.65 -21.85
C CYS A 84 -1.10 -6.13 -21.68
N LEU A 85 -0.77 -6.71 -20.53
CA LEU A 85 -0.91 -8.16 -20.30
C LEU A 85 -2.32 -8.56 -19.85
N LYS A 86 -3.03 -7.67 -19.15
CA LYS A 86 -4.33 -7.98 -18.55
C LYS A 86 -5.44 -7.25 -19.31
N SER A 87 -6.18 -8.00 -20.14
CA SER A 87 -7.30 -7.46 -20.91
C SER A 87 -8.41 -6.91 -20.02
N ASN A 88 -9.00 -5.78 -20.41
CA ASN A 88 -10.14 -5.14 -19.72
C ASN A 88 -9.89 -4.84 -18.24
N TYR A 89 -8.63 -4.58 -17.87
CA TYR A 89 -8.26 -4.17 -16.52
C TYR A 89 -7.70 -2.73 -16.54
N ASN A 90 -8.17 -1.93 -15.60
CA ASN A 90 -7.63 -0.59 -15.32
C ASN A 90 -7.50 -0.39 -13.81
N LEU A 91 -6.62 0.52 -13.39
CA LEU A 91 -6.45 0.85 -11.98
C LEU A 91 -7.74 1.47 -11.41
N PRO A 92 -8.15 1.11 -10.19
CA PRO A 92 -9.22 1.80 -9.49
C PRO A 92 -8.93 3.30 -9.37
N THR A 93 -9.93 4.14 -9.62
CA THR A 93 -9.84 5.58 -9.40
C THR A 93 -9.87 5.87 -7.91
N HIS A 94 -8.97 6.75 -7.44
CA HIS A 94 -9.02 7.24 -6.07
C HIS A 94 -10.30 8.04 -5.86
N LYS A 95 -10.94 7.89 -4.69
CA LYS A 95 -12.16 8.65 -4.35
C LYS A 95 -11.86 10.09 -3.90
N MET A 96 -10.71 10.29 -3.24
CA MET A 96 -10.24 11.58 -2.77
C MET A 96 -8.87 11.86 -3.38
N LEU A 97 -8.67 13.07 -3.88
CA LEU A 97 -7.39 13.50 -4.48
C LEU A 97 -6.28 13.68 -3.44
N GLY A 98 -6.63 14.14 -2.24
CA GLY A 98 -5.73 14.25 -1.09
C GLY A 98 -6.22 13.39 0.07
N THR A 99 -5.30 12.69 0.73
CA THR A 99 -5.61 11.82 1.88
C THR A 99 -5.60 12.57 3.21
N ASP A 100 -4.83 13.65 3.30
CA ASP A 100 -4.58 14.36 4.55
C ASP A 100 -5.59 15.50 4.78
N LEU A 101 -6.70 15.14 5.41
CA LEU A 101 -7.79 16.06 5.75
C LEU A 101 -7.31 17.23 6.61
N MET A 102 -6.41 16.99 7.57
CA MET A 102 -5.91 18.02 8.48
C MET A 102 -5.21 19.16 7.73
N ILE A 103 -4.41 18.81 6.71
CA ILE A 103 -3.71 19.79 5.87
C ILE A 103 -4.72 20.55 5.00
N GLN A 104 -5.75 19.86 4.51
CA GLN A 104 -6.79 20.48 3.69
C GLN A 104 -7.66 21.46 4.50
N LEU A 105 -8.00 21.10 5.73
CA LEU A 105 -8.80 21.93 6.64
C LEU A 105 -8.05 23.19 7.07
N HIS A 106 -6.77 23.08 7.42
CA HIS A 106 -5.92 24.23 7.76
C HIS A 106 -5.28 24.90 6.54
N SER A 107 -5.84 24.66 5.36
CA SER A 107 -5.36 25.36 4.18
C SER A 107 -5.86 26.81 4.23
N PRO A 108 -5.04 27.81 3.88
CA PRO A 108 -5.45 29.21 3.93
C PRO A 108 -6.65 29.48 3.02
N LYS A 109 -6.91 28.65 2.00
CA LYS A 109 -8.11 28.79 1.18
C LYS A 109 -9.39 28.53 1.99
N HIS A 110 -9.38 27.48 2.80
CA HIS A 110 -10.53 27.10 3.61
C HIS A 110 -10.70 28.02 4.83
N GLU A 111 -9.59 28.39 5.49
CA GLU A 111 -9.63 29.33 6.63
C GLU A 111 -10.16 30.71 6.22
N MET A 112 -9.77 31.22 5.05
CA MET A 112 -10.24 32.52 4.56
C MET A 112 -11.71 32.44 4.12
N GLU A 113 -12.19 31.30 3.64
CA GLU A 113 -13.60 31.08 3.27
C GLU A 113 -14.50 30.95 4.51
N GLU A 114 -14.04 30.26 5.56
CA GLU A 114 -14.70 30.24 6.88
C GLU A 114 -14.70 31.61 7.55
N LEU A 115 -13.61 32.40 7.46
CA LEU A 115 -13.59 33.78 7.97
C LEU A 115 -14.54 34.70 7.20
N ASN A 116 -14.71 34.48 5.89
CA ASN A 116 -15.69 35.21 5.07
C ASN A 116 -17.14 34.79 5.34
N LEU A 117 -17.39 33.54 5.73
CA LEU A 117 -18.73 33.04 6.10
C LEU A 117 -19.08 33.28 7.57
N GLY A 118 -18.08 33.35 8.45
CA GLY A 118 -18.22 33.56 9.90
C GLY A 118 -18.38 35.02 10.30
N CYS A 119 -18.08 35.97 9.41
CA CYS A 119 -18.30 37.41 9.67
C CYS A 119 -19.75 37.84 9.36
N GLY A 120 -20.70 37.13 9.95
CA GLY A 120 -21.94 37.73 10.42
C GLY A 120 -21.73 38.08 11.90
N PHE A 121 -21.79 39.37 12.22
CA PHE A 121 -21.71 39.99 13.56
C PHE A 121 -20.33 40.48 14.08
N LEU A 122 -20.16 41.80 13.92
CA LEU A 122 -19.39 42.75 14.73
C LEU A 122 -17.85 42.65 14.76
N TYR A 123 -17.20 43.28 13.78
CA TYR A 123 -16.04 44.11 14.09
C TYR A 123 -16.15 45.43 13.33
N VAL A 124 -16.70 46.44 14.02
CA VAL A 124 -16.66 47.84 13.58
C VAL A 124 -15.20 48.28 13.68
N PRO A 125 -14.53 48.72 12.59
CA PRO A 125 -13.24 49.37 12.72
C PRO A 125 -13.50 50.82 13.14
N SER A 126 -13.87 51.01 14.42
CA SER A 126 -13.88 52.33 15.03
C SER A 126 -12.44 52.72 15.35
N ILE A 127 -11.89 53.55 14.46
CA ILE A 127 -11.23 54.83 14.77
C ILE A 127 -10.65 54.90 16.19
N TRP A 128 -9.33 54.71 16.26
CA TRP A 128 -8.35 55.10 17.29
C TRP A 128 -7.04 54.44 16.80
N LEU A 129 -5.99 55.09 16.32
CA LEU A 129 -5.24 56.28 16.76
C LEU A 129 -4.56 56.92 15.51
N PRO A 130 -4.03 58.16 15.61
CA PRO A 130 -2.67 58.33 16.15
C PRO A 130 -2.63 58.64 17.64
#